data_AF-A0A5N5T783-F1
#
_entry.id   AF-A0A5N5T783-F1
#
_cell.length_a   1.000
_cell.length_b   1.000
_cell.length_c   1.000
_cell.angle_alpha   90.00
_cell.angle_beta   90.00
_cell.angle_gamma   90.00
#
_symmetry.space_group_name_H-M   'P 1'
#
loop_
_entity.id
_entity.type
_entity.pdbx_description
1 polymer ?
#
loop_
_entity_poly.entity_id
_entity_poly.type
_entity_poly.pdbx_seq_one_letter_code
_entity_poly.pdbx_strand_id
1 'polypeptide(L)'
;MKFFINDKNPKRKFQDSDFRIEQMKEEYFEEVSTLIIESFIAREPLIGGLHLGKEEVSTYLSDIAKEWIKYEPSVCAVYIPDNKIVGVNLTKILTREEQKTFNEEEVSHYTPGVQTLIKILTNIENSFNIFEQDETAEKVLEVALLAADSEFSGNKLSYRMIQVRSKL
;
A
#
# COMPACT_ATOMS: atom_id res chain seq x y z
N MET A 1 -20.04 -7.91 22.25
CA MET A 1 -18.81 -8.31 22.96
C MET A 1 -17.82 -7.17 22.84
N LYS A 2 -17.53 -6.44 23.92
CA LYS A 2 -16.53 -5.34 23.93
C LYS A 2 -15.18 -5.93 24.28
N PHE A 3 -14.24 -5.94 23.33
CA PHE A 3 -12.86 -6.30 23.60
C PHE A 3 -12.13 -5.07 24.14
N PHE A 4 -11.92 -5.01 25.45
CA PHE A 4 -10.94 -4.12 26.03
C PHE A 4 -9.58 -4.81 25.92
N ILE A 5 -8.76 -4.43 24.93
CA ILE A 5 -7.38 -4.87 24.87
C ILE A 5 -6.60 -3.97 25.84
N ASN A 6 -6.32 -4.48 27.03
CA ASN A 6 -5.41 -3.84 27.97
C ASN A 6 -3.97 -4.20 27.55
N ASP A 7 -3.47 -3.59 26.47
CA ASP A 7 -2.22 -3.97 25.79
C ASP A 7 -1.00 -3.23 26.38
N LYS A 8 -0.74 -3.36 27.69
CA LYS A 8 0.55 -2.92 28.25
C LYS A 8 1.59 -4.03 28.08
N ASN A 9 2.08 -4.21 26.86
CA ASN A 9 3.29 -4.98 26.62
C ASN A 9 4.51 -4.10 26.94
N PRO A 10 5.27 -4.36 28.01
CA PRO A 10 6.35 -3.48 28.49
C PRO A 10 7.54 -3.35 27.52
N LYS A 11 7.53 -4.06 26.38
CA LYS A 11 8.54 -3.95 25.30
C LYS A 11 8.12 -3.04 24.14
N ARG A 12 6.89 -2.52 24.11
CA ARG A 12 6.44 -1.63 23.04
C ARG A 12 6.96 -0.21 23.27
N LYS A 13 7.73 0.31 22.31
CA LYS A 13 8.25 1.68 22.29
C LYS A 13 7.12 2.73 22.23
N PHE A 14 5.99 2.39 21.62
CA PHE A 14 4.87 3.29 21.40
C PHE A 14 3.56 2.69 21.91
N GLN A 15 2.60 3.54 22.26
CA GLN A 15 1.25 3.16 22.66
C GLN A 15 0.30 3.18 21.47
N ASP A 16 -0.77 2.39 21.50
CA ASP A 16 -1.75 2.38 20.40
C ASP A 16 -2.41 3.76 20.19
N SER A 17 -2.57 4.53 21.27
CA SER A 17 -3.09 5.90 21.30
C SER A 17 -2.17 6.94 20.66
N ASP A 18 -0.91 6.59 20.38
CA ASP A 18 0.03 7.50 19.72
C ASP A 18 -0.21 7.54 18.21
N PHE A 19 -1.15 6.73 17.70
CA PHE A 19 -1.44 6.63 16.28
C PHE A 19 -2.92 6.81 16.00
N ARG A 20 -3.22 7.57 14.94
CA ARG A 20 -4.54 7.57 14.29
C ARG A 20 -4.42 6.95 12.90
N ILE A 21 -5.47 6.23 12.49
CA ILE A 21 -5.63 5.82 11.09
C ILE A 21 -6.63 6.79 10.49
N GLU A 22 -6.27 7.39 9.36
CA GLU A 22 -7.16 8.32 8.67
C GLU A 22 -7.18 8.05 7.17
N GLN A 23 -8.23 8.57 6.54
CA GLN A 23 -8.39 8.50 5.10
C GLN A 23 -7.27 9.29 4.42
N MET A 24 -6.79 8.74 3.32
CA MET A 24 -5.75 9.36 2.51
C MET A 24 -6.25 10.65 1.84
N LYS A 25 -5.35 11.62 1.68
CA LYS A 25 -5.63 12.90 1.03
C LYS A 25 -4.53 13.21 0.02
N GLU A 26 -4.87 13.93 -1.05
CA GLU A 26 -3.89 14.32 -2.07
C GLU A 26 -2.74 15.16 -1.49
N GLU A 27 -3.02 15.99 -0.48
CA GLU A 27 -2.01 16.81 0.21
C GLU A 27 -0.92 15.98 0.93
N TYR A 28 -1.15 14.68 1.14
CA TYR A 28 -0.18 13.76 1.77
C TYR A 28 0.79 13.12 0.77
N PHE A 29 0.65 13.40 -0.53
CA PHE A 29 1.38 12.70 -1.58
C PHE A 29 2.90 12.72 -1.41
N GLU A 30 3.49 13.88 -1.09
CA GLU A 30 4.95 14.03 -0.96
C GLU A 30 5.51 13.23 0.22
N GLU A 31 4.81 13.27 1.37
CA GLU A 31 5.21 12.54 2.57
C GLU A 31 5.04 11.02 2.37
N VAL A 32 3.95 10.60 1.73
CA VAL A 32 3.70 9.20 1.37
C VAL A 32 4.74 8.68 0.38
N SER A 33 5.11 9.48 -0.63
CA SER A 33 6.12 9.11 -1.62
C SER A 33 7.48 8.88 -0.95
N THR A 34 7.86 9.75 -0.01
CA THR A 34 9.06 9.58 0.81
C THR A 34 9.00 8.26 1.60
N LEU A 35 7.88 8.00 2.28
CA LEU A 35 7.68 6.76 3.03
C LEU A 35 7.78 5.51 2.15
N ILE A 36 7.21 5.53 0.94
CA ILE A 36 7.27 4.42 -0.01
C ILE A 36 8.73 4.16 -0.41
N ILE A 37 9.50 5.20 -0.75
CA ILE A 37 10.89 5.06 -1.16
C ILE A 37 11.75 4.49 -0.02
N GLU A 38 11.57 5.01 1.19
CA GLU A 38 12.40 4.64 2.34
C GLU A 38 12.03 3.29 2.95
N SER A 39 10.73 2.96 2.99
CA SER A 39 10.23 1.79 3.72
C SER A 39 9.77 0.64 2.82
N PHE A 40 9.22 0.93 1.64
CA PHE A 40 8.71 -0.10 0.72
C PHE A 40 9.77 -0.51 -0.30
N ILE A 41 10.22 0.41 -1.17
CA ILE A 41 11.17 0.11 -2.26
C ILE A 41 12.44 -0.56 -1.73
N ALA A 42 12.94 -0.10 -0.59
CA ALA A 42 14.16 -0.64 0.02
C ALA A 42 14.05 -2.11 0.48
N ARG A 43 12.84 -2.68 0.57
CA ARG A 43 12.59 -4.00 1.19
C ARG A 43 11.64 -4.90 0.42
N GLU A 44 11.01 -4.40 -0.64
CA GLU A 44 10.07 -5.17 -1.45
C GLU A 44 10.82 -6.30 -2.20
N PRO A 45 10.36 -7.56 -2.09
CA PRO A 45 11.08 -8.72 -2.62
C PRO A 45 11.35 -8.71 -4.13
N LEU A 46 10.42 -8.25 -4.98
CA LEU A 46 10.60 -8.25 -6.43
C LEU A 46 11.64 -7.21 -6.84
N ILE A 47 11.58 -6.01 -6.28
CA ILE A 47 12.56 -4.94 -6.47
C ILE A 47 13.96 -5.43 -6.06
N GLY A 48 14.07 -6.02 -4.87
CA GLY A 48 15.34 -6.58 -4.39
C GLY A 48 15.86 -7.73 -5.24
N GLY A 49 14.99 -8.65 -5.65
CA GLY A 49 15.35 -9.81 -6.48
C GLY A 49 15.79 -9.43 -7.90
N LEU A 50 15.19 -8.37 -8.46
CA LEU A 50 15.57 -7.81 -9.77
C LEU A 50 16.76 -6.84 -9.69
N HIS A 51 17.28 -6.56 -8.49
CA HIS A 51 18.37 -5.61 -8.24
C HIS A 51 18.08 -4.20 -8.77
N LEU A 52 16.82 -3.77 -8.67
CA LEU A 52 16.43 -2.46 -9.17
C LEU A 52 16.88 -1.34 -8.24
N GLY A 53 17.36 -0.24 -8.84
CA GLY A 53 17.71 0.98 -8.15
C GLY A 53 16.48 1.72 -7.61
N LYS A 54 16.66 2.47 -6.52
CA LYS A 54 15.56 3.22 -5.92
C LYS A 54 14.96 4.27 -6.86
N GLU A 55 15.81 4.98 -7.61
CA GLU A 55 15.40 6.06 -8.51
C GLU A 55 14.60 5.58 -9.73
N GLU A 56 14.92 4.40 -10.27
CA GLU A 56 14.15 3.86 -11.40
C GLU A 56 12.76 3.41 -10.94
N VAL A 57 12.65 2.80 -9.76
CA VAL A 57 11.37 2.33 -9.24
C VAL A 57 10.53 3.47 -8.65
N SER A 58 11.16 4.49 -8.07
CA SER A 58 10.44 5.65 -7.49
C SER A 58 9.61 6.38 -8.54
N THR A 59 10.13 6.52 -9.77
CA THR A 59 9.40 7.14 -10.88
C THR A 59 8.11 6.36 -11.17
N TYR A 60 8.22 5.05 -11.37
CA TYR A 60 7.08 4.17 -11.63
C TYR A 60 6.06 4.18 -10.49
N LEU A 61 6.51 3.99 -9.24
CA LEU A 61 5.61 3.96 -8.08
C LEU A 61 4.95 5.32 -7.82
N SER A 62 5.64 6.43 -8.10
CA SER A 62 5.06 7.77 -7.95
C SER A 62 3.89 7.98 -8.91
N ASP A 63 4.00 7.51 -10.15
CA ASP A 63 2.95 7.68 -11.15
C ASP A 63 1.68 6.90 -10.80
N ILE A 64 1.82 5.65 -10.34
CA ILE A 64 0.65 4.85 -9.91
C ILE A 64 0.11 5.32 -8.54
N ALA A 65 0.96 5.78 -7.63
CA ALA A 65 0.52 6.27 -6.33
C ALA A 65 -0.34 7.55 -6.43
N LYS A 66 -0.10 8.41 -7.43
CA LYS A 66 -0.95 9.60 -7.71
C LYS A 66 -2.40 9.23 -8.01
N GLU A 67 -2.63 8.06 -8.59
CA GLU A 67 -3.97 7.54 -8.83
C GLU A 67 -4.54 6.96 -7.54
N TRP A 68 -3.80 6.04 -6.91
CA TRP A 68 -4.27 5.28 -5.75
C TRP A 68 -4.57 6.13 -4.51
N ILE A 69 -3.88 7.26 -4.36
CA ILE A 69 -4.10 8.20 -3.24
C ILE A 69 -5.52 8.80 -3.26
N LYS A 70 -6.16 8.84 -4.43
CA LYS A 70 -7.50 9.43 -4.63
C LYS A 70 -8.63 8.45 -4.34
N TYR A 71 -8.33 7.16 -4.26
CA TYR A 71 -9.33 6.16 -3.94
C TYR A 71 -9.73 6.27 -2.48
N GLU A 72 -11.03 6.42 -2.25
CA GLU A 72 -11.61 6.59 -0.91
C GLU A 72 -11.08 5.57 0.13
N PRO A 73 -10.90 4.27 -0.19
CA PRO A 73 -10.48 3.27 0.79
C PRO A 73 -8.98 3.32 1.15
N SER A 74 -8.20 4.17 0.48
CA SER A 74 -6.79 4.36 0.80
C SER A 74 -6.67 5.09 2.15
N VAL A 75 -5.78 4.60 3.01
CA VAL A 75 -5.61 5.14 4.37
C VAL A 75 -4.13 5.29 4.72
N CYS A 76 -3.86 6.16 5.69
CA CYS A 76 -2.54 6.30 6.30
C CYS A 76 -2.60 6.09 7.81
N ALA A 77 -1.46 5.72 8.40
CA ALA A 77 -1.24 5.76 9.84
C ALA A 77 -0.43 7.01 10.16
N VAL A 78 -0.97 7.87 11.01
CA VAL A 78 -0.33 9.10 11.49
C VAL A 78 0.11 8.91 12.92
N TYR A 79 1.39 9.16 13.18
CA TYR A 79 1.96 9.30 14.51
C TYR A 79 1.60 10.68 15.05
N ILE A 80 0.75 10.72 16.06
CA ILE A 80 0.10 11.93 16.58
C ILE A 80 1.10 12.93 17.17
N PRO A 81 2.14 12.53 17.95
CA PRO A 81 3.05 13.48 18.58
C PRO A 81 3.71 14.45 17.61
N ASP A 82 4.07 13.97 16.41
CA ASP A 82 4.75 14.77 15.38
C ASP A 82 3.85 15.07 14.17
N ASN A 83 2.60 14.58 14.18
CA ASN A 83 1.68 14.60 13.04
C ASN A 83 2.33 14.08 11.74
N LYS A 84 3.14 13.01 11.84
CA LYS A 84 3.89 12.39 10.75
C LYS A 84 3.18 11.15 10.23
N ILE A 85 3.14 10.96 8.91
CA ILE A 85 2.70 9.72 8.28
C ILE A 85 3.80 8.65 8.44
N VAL A 86 3.44 7.56 9.10
CA VAL A 86 4.35 6.46 9.45
C VAL A 86 3.88 5.12 8.88
N GLY A 87 2.77 5.13 8.15
CA GLY A 87 2.25 3.98 7.44
C GLY A 87 1.31 4.41 6.33
N VAL A 88 1.30 3.65 5.25
CA VAL A 88 0.44 3.88 4.11
C VAL A 88 -0.16 2.57 3.64
N ASN A 89 -1.40 2.65 3.19
CA ASN A 89 -2.13 1.56 2.60
C ASN A 89 -2.92 2.08 1.40
N LEU A 90 -2.33 1.97 0.21
CA LEU A 90 -2.95 2.39 -1.03
C LEU A 90 -3.80 1.24 -1.59
N THR A 91 -4.95 1.60 -2.11
CA THR A 91 -5.95 0.65 -2.62
C THR A 91 -6.41 1.01 -4.01
N LYS A 92 -6.94 -0.01 -4.69
CA LYS A 92 -7.73 0.14 -5.89
C LYS A 92 -9.02 -0.66 -5.75
N ILE A 93 -10.11 -0.14 -6.32
CA ILE A 93 -11.37 -0.89 -6.43
C ILE A 93 -11.40 -1.48 -7.82
N LEU A 94 -11.35 -2.80 -7.91
CA LEU A 94 -11.51 -3.54 -9.16
C LEU A 94 -13.00 -3.77 -9.42
N THR A 95 -13.39 -3.75 -10.68
CA THR A 95 -14.75 -4.09 -11.14
C THR A 95 -14.69 -5.10 -12.27
N ARG A 96 -15.84 -5.56 -12.77
CA ARG A 96 -15.89 -6.46 -13.93
C ARG A 96 -15.38 -5.80 -15.23
N GLU A 97 -15.48 -4.48 -15.32
CA GLU A 97 -14.98 -3.69 -16.45
C GLU A 97 -13.49 -3.37 -16.29
N GLU A 98 -13.05 -3.16 -15.05
CA GLU A 98 -11.66 -2.85 -14.70
C GLU A 98 -11.12 -3.87 -13.70
N GLN A 99 -10.77 -5.05 -14.22
CA GLN A 99 -10.38 -6.21 -13.41
C GLN A 99 -8.91 -6.20 -12.99
N LYS A 100 -8.14 -5.21 -13.44
CA LYS A 100 -6.67 -5.19 -13.32
C LYS A 100 -6.15 -3.84 -12.84
N THR A 101 -5.13 -3.90 -12.02
CA THR A 101 -4.34 -2.78 -11.52
C THR A 101 -3.15 -2.53 -12.40
N PHE A 102 -2.47 -3.59 -12.87
CA PHE A 102 -1.26 -3.46 -13.66
C PHE A 102 -1.56 -3.71 -15.15
N ASN A 103 -1.01 -2.85 -15.99
CA ASN A 103 -1.07 -3.02 -17.44
C ASN A 103 0.35 -2.94 -18.03
N GLU A 104 0.55 -3.64 -19.14
CA GLU A 104 1.79 -3.56 -19.93
C GLU A 104 1.70 -2.46 -21.00
N GLU A 105 0.60 -1.72 -21.05
CA GLU A 105 0.42 -0.64 -21.99
C GLU A 105 1.31 0.54 -21.58
N GLU A 106 1.96 1.15 -22.57
CA GLU A 106 2.81 2.33 -22.36
C GLU A 106 3.97 2.14 -21.35
N VAL A 107 4.50 0.93 -21.14
CA VAL A 107 5.65 0.73 -20.22
C VAL A 107 7.01 1.09 -20.82
N SER A 108 7.05 1.42 -22.12
CA SER A 108 8.29 1.59 -22.88
C SER A 108 9.17 2.76 -22.44
N HIS A 109 8.63 3.74 -21.72
CA HIS A 109 9.41 4.86 -21.17
C HIS A 109 10.15 4.51 -19.88
N TYR A 110 9.87 3.37 -19.26
CA TYR A 110 10.61 2.88 -18.10
C TYR A 110 11.87 2.11 -18.49
N THR A 111 12.77 1.89 -17.52
CA THR A 111 13.97 1.07 -17.73
C THR A 111 13.59 -0.40 -18.02
N PRO A 112 14.46 -1.18 -18.69
CA PRO A 112 14.19 -2.62 -18.92
C PRO A 112 13.96 -3.41 -17.63
N GLY A 113 14.58 -3.02 -16.52
CA GLY A 113 14.38 -3.62 -15.21
C GLY A 113 12.96 -3.37 -14.67
N VAL A 114 12.50 -2.12 -14.73
CA VAL A 114 11.13 -1.76 -14.33
C VAL A 114 10.09 -2.39 -15.28
N GLN A 115 10.34 -2.45 -16.59
CA GLN A 115 9.47 -3.17 -17.53
C GLN A 115 9.34 -4.66 -17.14
N THR A 116 10.43 -5.28 -16.71
CA THR A 116 10.43 -6.66 -16.22
C THR A 116 9.61 -6.80 -14.94
N LEU A 117 9.75 -5.86 -13.99
CA LEU A 117 8.92 -5.80 -12.78
C LEU A 117 7.43 -5.73 -13.11
N ILE A 118 7.03 -4.80 -14.00
CA ILE A 118 5.63 -4.62 -14.40
C ILE A 118 5.09 -5.91 -15.02
N LYS A 119 5.85 -6.54 -15.91
CA LYS A 119 5.48 -7.82 -16.53
C LYS A 119 5.28 -8.94 -15.48
N ILE A 120 6.12 -9.00 -14.45
CA ILE A 120 5.94 -9.99 -13.37
C ILE A 120 4.64 -9.72 -12.60
N LEU A 121 4.38 -8.45 -12.22
CA LEU A 121 3.16 -8.06 -11.52
C LEU A 121 1.91 -8.37 -12.35
N THR A 122 1.89 -7.99 -13.62
CA THR A 122 0.81 -8.28 -14.57
C THR A 122 0.58 -9.79 -14.72
N ASN A 123 1.64 -10.61 -14.77
CA ASN A 123 1.49 -12.06 -14.84
C ASN A 123 0.91 -12.67 -13.56
N ILE A 124 1.29 -12.16 -12.39
CA ILE A 124 0.73 -12.58 -11.10
C ILE A 124 -0.76 -12.25 -11.05
N GLU A 125 -1.12 -11.00 -11.39
CA GLU A 125 -2.50 -10.55 -11.42
C GLU A 125 -3.36 -11.37 -12.41
N ASN A 126 -2.83 -11.62 -13.61
CA ASN A 126 -3.53 -12.44 -14.62
C ASN A 126 -3.68 -13.92 -14.25
N SER A 127 -2.90 -14.42 -13.29
CA SER A 127 -2.98 -15.82 -12.88
C SER A 127 -4.23 -16.14 -12.05
N PHE A 128 -4.94 -15.11 -11.57
CA PHE A 128 -6.08 -15.26 -10.70
C PHE A 128 -7.15 -14.20 -11.00
N ASN A 129 -8.29 -14.61 -11.56
CA ASN A 129 -9.43 -13.73 -11.75
C ASN A 129 -10.51 -13.99 -10.70
N ILE A 130 -10.65 -13.07 -9.73
CA ILE A 130 -11.65 -13.15 -8.67
C ILE A 130 -13.09 -13.10 -9.21
N PHE A 131 -13.34 -12.35 -10.28
CA PHE A 131 -14.68 -12.18 -10.85
C PHE A 131 -15.17 -13.40 -11.64
N GLU A 132 -14.23 -14.26 -12.07
CA GLU A 132 -14.53 -15.58 -12.64
C GLU A 132 -14.77 -16.63 -11.56
N GLN A 133 -14.10 -16.52 -10.40
CA GLN A 133 -14.27 -17.45 -9.29
C GLN A 133 -15.51 -17.17 -8.44
N ASP A 134 -15.88 -15.90 -8.32
CA ASP A 134 -17.08 -15.44 -7.66
C ASP A 134 -17.92 -14.60 -8.64
N GLU A 135 -18.89 -15.26 -9.27
CA GLU A 135 -19.84 -14.62 -10.18
C GLU A 135 -20.72 -13.56 -9.49
N THR A 136 -20.80 -13.57 -8.16
CA THR A 136 -21.58 -12.61 -7.37
C THR A 136 -20.78 -11.39 -6.95
N ALA A 137 -19.44 -11.44 -7.04
CA ALA A 137 -18.60 -10.29 -6.78
C ALA A 137 -18.83 -9.21 -7.86
N GLU A 138 -19.27 -8.03 -7.45
CA GLU A 138 -19.39 -6.85 -8.33
C GLU A 138 -18.16 -5.96 -8.26
N LYS A 139 -17.53 -5.89 -7.09
CA LYS A 139 -16.34 -5.08 -6.81
C LYS A 139 -15.41 -5.83 -5.87
N VAL A 140 -14.11 -5.61 -6.04
CA VAL A 140 -13.08 -6.15 -5.16
C VAL A 140 -12.16 -5.03 -4.70
N LEU A 141 -11.93 -4.95 -3.39
CA LEU A 141 -10.98 -4.02 -2.82
C LEU A 141 -9.59 -4.66 -2.83
N GLU A 142 -8.71 -4.14 -3.68
CA GLU A 142 -7.32 -4.55 -3.74
C GLU A 142 -6.45 -3.72 -2.79
N VAL A 143 -5.51 -4.39 -2.11
CA VAL A 143 -4.40 -3.75 -1.41
C VAL A 143 -3.21 -3.66 -2.36
N ALA A 144 -3.10 -2.54 -3.07
CA ALA A 144 -2.09 -2.32 -4.09
C ALA A 144 -0.70 -2.04 -3.49
N LEU A 145 -0.64 -1.30 -2.37
CA LEU A 145 0.62 -1.04 -1.67
C LEU A 145 0.39 -0.92 -0.16
N LEU A 146 1.25 -1.57 0.62
CA LEU A 146 1.24 -1.51 2.07
C LEU A 146 2.65 -1.30 2.61
N ALA A 147 2.85 -0.20 3.31
CA ALA A 147 4.14 0.12 3.92
C ALA A 147 3.96 0.69 5.33
N ALA A 148 4.95 0.44 6.19
CA ALA A 148 5.06 1.05 7.49
C ALA A 148 6.52 1.40 7.75
N ASP A 149 6.75 2.58 8.34
CA ASP A 149 8.07 3.01 8.76
C ASP A 149 8.62 2.03 9.80
N SER A 150 9.83 1.56 9.54
CA SER A 150 10.45 0.51 10.34
C SER A 150 10.73 0.93 11.78
N GLU A 151 10.88 2.23 12.05
CA GLU A 151 10.99 2.73 13.43
C GLU A 151 9.74 2.39 14.25
N PHE A 152 8.58 2.33 13.60
CA PHE A 152 7.28 2.06 14.22
C PHE A 152 6.85 0.58 14.11
N SER A 153 7.80 -0.31 13.81
CA SER A 153 7.58 -1.76 13.80
C SER A 153 7.06 -2.27 15.16
N GLY A 154 6.26 -3.35 15.13
CA GLY A 154 5.69 -3.95 16.35
C GLY A 154 4.40 -3.28 16.87
N ASN A 155 3.99 -2.15 16.29
CA ASN A 155 2.75 -1.45 16.64
C ASN A 155 1.52 -1.94 15.86
N LYS A 156 1.67 -3.01 15.06
CA LYS A 156 0.59 -3.61 14.26
C LYS A 156 -0.08 -2.60 13.30
N LEU A 157 0.65 -1.58 12.83
CA LEU A 157 0.07 -0.50 12.00
C LEU A 157 -0.53 -1.04 10.71
N SER A 158 0.15 -1.95 10.01
CA SER A 158 -0.37 -2.63 8.81
C SER A 158 -1.71 -3.32 9.07
N TYR A 159 -1.82 -4.05 10.19
CA TYR A 159 -3.07 -4.71 10.60
C TYR A 159 -4.18 -3.69 10.90
N ARG A 160 -3.87 -2.62 11.64
CA ARG A 160 -4.83 -1.57 11.97
C ARG A 160 -5.37 -0.89 10.71
N MET A 161 -4.51 -0.57 9.75
CA MET A 161 -4.91 0.00 8.46
C MET A 161 -5.79 -0.96 7.65
N ILE A 162 -5.52 -2.27 7.67
CA ILE A 162 -6.38 -3.26 7.01
C ILE A 162 -7.77 -3.34 7.70
N GLN A 163 -7.82 -3.33 9.03
CA GLN A 163 -9.08 -3.46 9.78
C GLN A 163 -10.03 -2.27 9.68
N VAL A 164 -9.50 -1.05 9.61
CA VAL A 164 -10.35 0.15 9.47
C VAL A 164 -11.14 0.08 8.17
N ARG A 165 -10.55 -0.50 7.12
CA ARG A 165 -11.18 -0.66 5.81
C ARG A 165 -12.27 -1.71 5.74
N SER A 166 -12.27 -2.73 6.61
CA SER A 166 -13.36 -3.73 6.62
C SER A 166 -14.63 -3.22 7.34
N LYS A 167 -14.67 -1.94 7.71
CA LYS A 167 -15.78 -1.29 8.43
C LYS A 167 -16.34 -0.07 7.68
N LEU A 168 -15.67 0.35 6.61
CA LEU A 168 -16.15 1.34 5.66
C LEU A 168 -16.82 0.59 4.50
#